data_AF-A0A972ID87-F1
#
_entry.id   AF-A0A972ID87-F1
#
_cell.length_a   1.000
_cell.length_b   1.000
_cell.length_c   1.000
_cell.angle_alpha   90.00
_cell.angle_beta   90.00
_cell.angle_gamma   90.00
#
_symmetry.space_group_name_H-M   'P 1'
#
loop_
_entity.id
_entity.type
_entity.pdbx_description
1 polymer ?
#
loop_
_entity_poly.entity_id
_entity_poly.type
_entity_poly.pdbx_seq_one_letter_code
_entity_poly.pdbx_strand_id
1 'polypeptide(L)'
;MYRIVAFTGAGISKASGIPTFAEMGDLREKLSRDYFNRYTEDFYRILNQMRRTCDQAKPNPAHLAIARYDVPVVTMNIDGLHKRAGSTNIVEIHGCLDYLYCDCCQKRYSYDVLEESIYCKSCHEKLQPNVVLYGDNIPLYSEAAKLVTNTKELLVIGTSFYTSTSWIFTNMAEAKGAKITLINESAETKVPEYLKQIFEGK
;
A
#
# COMPACT_ATOMS: atom_id res chain seq x y z
N MET A 1 -6.09 19.72 -11.12
CA MET A 1 -4.70 19.63 -10.64
C MET A 1 -4.69 19.78 -9.13
N TYR A 2 -4.25 18.74 -8.43
CA TYR A 2 -4.13 18.69 -6.98
C TYR A 2 -2.98 19.59 -6.52
N ARG A 3 -3.11 20.14 -5.30
CA ARG A 3 -2.04 20.91 -4.68
C ARG A 3 -0.86 20.01 -4.30
N ILE A 4 -1.17 18.86 -3.72
CA ILE A 4 -0.22 17.86 -3.26
C ILE A 4 -0.89 16.49 -3.33
N VAL A 5 -0.12 15.45 -3.66
CA VAL A 5 -0.53 14.05 -3.59
C VAL A 5 0.52 13.31 -2.78
N ALA A 6 0.10 12.43 -1.87
CA ALA A 6 1.01 11.59 -1.10
C ALA A 6 1.27 10.28 -1.86
N PHE A 7 2.54 9.90 -2.02
CA PHE A 7 2.95 8.58 -2.49
C PHE A 7 3.66 7.85 -1.34
N THR A 8 3.05 6.81 -0.78
CA THR A 8 3.54 6.21 0.48
C THR A 8 4.04 4.77 0.31
N GLY A 9 5.11 4.44 1.03
CA GLY A 9 5.63 3.08 1.21
C GLY A 9 5.66 2.66 2.68
N ALA A 10 6.24 1.48 2.95
CA ALA A 10 6.17 0.83 4.26
C ALA A 10 6.71 1.68 5.43
N GLY A 11 7.65 2.59 5.17
CA GLY A 11 8.24 3.45 6.19
C GLY A 11 7.24 4.37 6.90
N ILE A 12 6.14 4.75 6.24
CA ILE A 12 5.08 5.56 6.90
C ILE A 12 4.40 4.78 8.04
N SER A 13 4.36 3.46 7.95
CA SER A 13 3.68 2.57 8.90
C SER A 13 4.59 2.06 10.01
N LYS A 14 5.88 2.43 10.01
CA LYS A 14 6.86 2.00 11.02
C LYS A 14 6.46 2.43 12.44
N ALA A 15 6.06 3.69 12.61
CA ALA A 15 5.57 4.20 13.89
C ALA A 15 4.24 3.58 14.35
N SER A 16 3.57 2.81 13.48
CA SER A 16 2.36 2.04 13.79
C SER A 16 2.68 0.58 14.18
N GLY A 17 3.96 0.19 14.27
CA GLY A 17 4.40 -1.16 14.64
C GLY A 17 4.43 -2.15 13.48
N ILE A 18 4.26 -1.70 12.24
CA ILE A 18 4.39 -2.55 11.05
C ILE A 18 5.84 -2.51 10.57
N PRO A 19 6.57 -3.66 10.54
CA PRO A 19 7.96 -3.66 10.10
C PRO A 19 8.06 -3.40 8.59
N THR A 20 9.18 -2.85 8.17
CA THR A 20 9.49 -2.65 6.75
C THR A 20 10.09 -3.92 6.14
N PHE A 21 9.98 -4.09 4.82
CA PHE A 21 10.59 -5.24 4.15
C PHE A 21 12.12 -5.34 4.30
N ALA A 22 12.81 -4.24 4.58
CA ALA A 22 14.24 -4.27 4.86
C ALA A 22 14.55 -4.99 6.19
N GLU A 23 13.59 -5.03 7.10
CA GLU A 23 13.68 -5.66 8.43
C GLU A 23 13.18 -7.12 8.40
N MET A 24 12.71 -7.62 7.25
CA MET A 24 11.98 -8.90 7.12
C MET A 24 12.73 -10.00 6.34
N GLY A 25 14.04 -9.85 6.06
CA GLY A 25 14.88 -10.91 5.50
C GLY A 25 14.41 -11.46 4.13
N ASP A 26 14.18 -12.78 4.06
CA ASP A 26 13.81 -13.52 2.84
C ASP A 26 12.35 -13.34 2.40
N LEU A 27 11.56 -12.54 3.14
CA LEU A 27 10.13 -12.40 2.91
C LEU A 27 9.79 -11.97 1.47
N ARG A 28 10.66 -11.20 0.81
CA ARG A 28 10.42 -10.73 -0.56
C ARG A 28 10.33 -11.88 -1.58
N GLU A 29 11.17 -12.90 -1.45
CA GLU A 29 11.14 -14.06 -2.34
C GLU A 29 9.83 -14.84 -2.20
N LYS A 30 9.33 -14.90 -0.95
CA LYS A 30 8.07 -15.54 -0.58
C LYS A 30 6.84 -14.75 -1.03
N LEU A 31 6.97 -13.45 -1.30
CA LEU A 31 5.90 -12.59 -1.82
C LEU A 31 5.93 -12.45 -3.35
N SER A 32 6.31 -13.51 -4.05
CA SER A 32 6.32 -13.58 -5.52
C SER A 32 5.20 -14.46 -6.07
N ARG A 33 4.77 -14.19 -7.32
CA ARG A 33 3.75 -14.98 -8.02
C ARG A 33 4.19 -16.42 -8.21
N ASP A 34 5.47 -16.65 -8.49
CA ASP A 34 6.04 -18.00 -8.61
C ASP A 34 5.97 -18.76 -7.28
N TYR A 35 6.35 -18.11 -6.17
CA TYR A 35 6.26 -18.72 -4.84
C TYR A 35 4.82 -19.07 -4.45
N PHE A 36 3.88 -18.15 -4.67
CA PHE A 36 2.44 -18.43 -4.44
C PHE A 36 1.96 -19.65 -5.24
N ASN A 37 2.39 -19.79 -6.50
CA ASN A 37 1.96 -20.91 -7.34
C ASN A 37 2.55 -22.26 -6.90
N ARG A 38 3.76 -22.28 -6.36
CA ARG A 38 4.46 -23.51 -5.93
C ARG A 38 4.17 -23.90 -4.48
N TYR A 39 3.98 -22.92 -3.59
CA TYR A 39 3.91 -23.09 -2.14
C TYR A 39 2.72 -22.33 -1.55
N THR A 40 1.51 -22.55 -2.10
CA THR A 40 0.31 -21.76 -1.78
C THR A 40 -0.03 -21.75 -0.29
N GLU A 41 0.02 -22.90 0.39
CA GLU A 41 -0.34 -23.02 1.81
C GLU A 41 0.64 -22.24 2.70
N ASP A 42 1.94 -22.32 2.41
CA ASP A 42 2.95 -21.55 3.14
C ASP A 42 2.81 -20.05 2.87
N PHE A 43 2.59 -19.68 1.61
CA PHE A 43 2.30 -18.30 1.23
C PHE A 43 1.11 -17.74 2.05
N TYR A 44 0.02 -18.50 2.17
CA TYR A 44 -1.14 -18.05 2.95
C TYR A 44 -0.88 -17.97 4.44
N ARG A 45 -0.06 -18.86 5.00
CA ARG A 45 0.41 -18.75 6.39
C ARG A 45 1.14 -17.43 6.63
N ILE A 46 2.07 -17.08 5.74
CA ILE A 46 2.83 -15.83 5.79
C ILE A 46 1.90 -14.62 5.65
N LEU A 47 1.02 -14.63 4.65
CA LEU A 47 0.10 -13.53 4.40
C LEU A 47 -0.87 -13.30 5.57
N ASN A 48 -1.34 -14.38 6.21
CA ASN A 48 -2.19 -14.30 7.39
C ASN A 48 -1.43 -13.74 8.61
N GLN A 49 -0.15 -14.05 8.77
CA GLN A 49 0.69 -13.43 9.79
C GLN A 49 0.82 -11.92 9.57
N MET A 50 1.08 -11.49 8.32
CA MET A 50 1.13 -10.07 7.96
C MET A 50 -0.21 -9.37 8.22
N ARG A 51 -1.33 -10.01 7.88
CA ARG A 51 -2.68 -9.50 8.15
C ARG A 51 -2.88 -9.25 9.64
N ARG A 52 -2.56 -10.22 10.50
CA ARG A 52 -2.69 -10.08 11.96
C ARG A 52 -1.87 -8.91 12.51
N THR A 53 -0.65 -8.69 11.99
CA THR A 53 0.16 -7.52 12.34
C THR A 53 -0.53 -6.21 11.92
N CYS A 54 -1.09 -6.16 10.71
CA CYS A 54 -1.81 -4.99 10.21
C CYS A 54 -3.10 -4.72 11.00
N ASP A 55 -3.85 -5.75 11.37
CA ASP A 55 -5.12 -5.65 12.12
C ASP A 55 -4.92 -5.04 13.52
N GLN A 56 -3.75 -5.29 14.14
CA GLN A 56 -3.40 -4.74 15.45
C GLN A 56 -2.86 -3.29 15.37
N ALA A 57 -2.41 -2.86 14.19
CA ALA A 57 -1.81 -1.55 13.99
C ALA A 57 -2.86 -0.43 13.88
N LYS A 58 -2.56 0.71 14.51
CA LYS A 58 -3.39 1.93 14.46
C LYS A 58 -2.73 3.01 13.60
N PRO A 59 -3.52 3.88 12.93
CA PRO A 59 -2.98 5.04 12.24
C PRO A 59 -2.11 5.89 13.17
N ASN A 60 -0.93 6.26 12.71
CA ASN A 60 -0.05 7.20 13.41
C ASN A 60 -0.32 8.65 12.94
N PRO A 61 0.30 9.67 13.57
CA PRO A 61 0.05 11.07 13.21
C PRO A 61 0.28 11.42 11.73
N ALA A 62 1.16 10.73 10.99
CA ALA A 62 1.35 10.97 9.56
C ALA A 62 0.07 10.64 8.77
N HIS A 63 -0.52 9.47 9.02
CA HIS A 63 -1.77 9.04 8.39
C HIS A 63 -2.92 9.99 8.77
N LEU A 64 -3.00 10.36 10.05
CA LEU A 64 -4.03 11.27 10.55
C LEU A 64 -3.91 12.67 9.93
N ALA A 65 -2.69 13.17 9.72
CA ALA A 65 -2.47 14.45 9.05
C ALA A 65 -2.89 14.40 7.57
N ILE A 66 -2.52 13.35 6.85
CA ILE A 66 -2.93 13.13 5.45
C ILE A 66 -4.46 13.13 5.34
N ALA A 67 -5.15 12.39 6.22
CA ALA A 67 -6.60 12.37 6.27
C ALA A 67 -7.20 13.74 6.63
N ARG A 68 -6.65 14.42 7.66
CA ARG A 68 -7.13 15.73 8.12
C ARG A 68 -7.07 16.80 7.03
N TYR A 69 -6.05 16.80 6.19
CA TYR A 69 -5.89 17.77 5.10
C TYR A 69 -6.47 17.28 3.76
N ASP A 70 -7.18 16.15 3.76
CA ASP A 70 -7.78 15.53 2.58
C ASP A 70 -6.79 15.38 1.41
N VAL A 71 -5.55 14.98 1.72
CA VAL A 71 -4.50 14.77 0.72
C VAL A 71 -4.75 13.44 0.00
N PRO A 72 -4.91 13.43 -1.33
CA PRO A 72 -5.04 12.18 -2.07
C PRO A 72 -3.81 11.29 -1.91
N VAL A 73 -4.02 9.98 -1.85
CA VAL A 73 -2.97 9.01 -1.54
C VAL A 73 -2.84 7.98 -2.67
N VAL A 74 -1.63 7.79 -3.16
CA VAL A 74 -1.21 6.55 -3.83
C VAL A 74 -0.36 5.78 -2.82
N THR A 75 -0.73 4.54 -2.49
CA THR A 75 -0.01 3.75 -1.49
C THR A 75 0.40 2.40 -2.01
N MET A 76 1.67 2.06 -1.77
CA MET A 76 2.21 0.70 -1.97
C MET A 76 1.89 -0.24 -0.81
N ASN A 77 1.30 0.27 0.27
CA ASN A 77 1.02 -0.52 1.46
C ASN A 77 -0.33 -1.25 1.32
N ILE A 78 -0.40 -2.40 1.96
CA ILE A 78 -1.58 -3.28 1.99
C ILE A 78 -2.25 -3.30 3.38
N ASP A 79 -1.81 -2.42 4.28
CA ASP A 79 -2.11 -2.43 5.72
C ASP A 79 -3.46 -1.79 6.10
N GLY A 80 -4.06 -1.04 5.18
CA GLY A 80 -5.33 -0.34 5.37
C GLY A 80 -5.28 0.87 6.33
N LEU A 81 -4.10 1.33 6.75
CA LEU A 81 -3.98 2.39 7.74
C LEU A 81 -4.49 3.75 7.25
N HIS A 82 -4.33 4.07 5.96
CA HIS A 82 -4.91 5.28 5.36
C HIS A 82 -6.44 5.28 5.44
N LYS A 83 -7.08 4.14 5.13
CA LYS A 83 -8.53 3.97 5.27
C LYS A 83 -8.96 4.15 6.73
N ARG A 84 -8.27 3.49 7.66
CA ARG A 84 -8.55 3.62 9.11
C ARG A 84 -8.30 5.01 9.67
N ALA A 85 -7.42 5.81 9.05
CA ALA A 85 -7.17 7.20 9.42
C ALA A 85 -8.29 8.15 8.97
N GLY A 86 -9.14 7.72 8.02
CA GLY A 86 -10.21 8.53 7.45
C GLY A 86 -9.89 9.17 6.10
N SER A 87 -8.78 8.80 5.44
CA SER A 87 -8.50 9.27 4.08
C SER A 87 -9.57 8.76 3.10
N THR A 88 -10.06 9.62 2.20
CA THR A 88 -11.20 9.29 1.31
C THR A 88 -10.80 9.03 -0.14
N ASN A 89 -9.69 9.62 -0.61
CA ASN A 89 -9.17 9.47 -1.96
C ASN A 89 -7.86 8.66 -1.95
N ILE A 90 -7.98 7.33 -2.02
CA ILE A 90 -6.85 6.39 -1.88
C ILE A 90 -6.79 5.46 -3.10
N VAL A 91 -5.58 5.29 -3.64
CA VAL A 91 -5.25 4.28 -4.65
C VAL A 91 -4.26 3.29 -4.04
N GLU A 92 -4.75 2.12 -3.63
CA GLU A 92 -3.97 1.01 -3.06
C GLU A 92 -3.33 0.18 -4.19
N ILE A 93 -2.20 0.63 -4.73
CA ILE A 93 -1.62 0.04 -5.96
C ILE A 93 -1.10 -1.39 -5.78
N HIS A 94 -0.87 -1.84 -4.55
CA HIS A 94 -0.51 -3.24 -4.28
C HIS A 94 -1.65 -4.06 -3.66
N GLY A 95 -2.89 -3.56 -3.73
CA GLY A 95 -4.06 -4.24 -3.18
C GLY A 95 -4.21 -4.07 -1.66
N CYS A 96 -4.95 -4.98 -1.03
CA CYS A 96 -5.23 -4.95 0.41
C CYS A 96 -5.42 -6.37 0.99
N LEU A 97 -5.34 -6.48 2.31
CA LEU A 97 -5.50 -7.74 3.04
C LEU A 97 -6.94 -8.01 3.51
N ASP A 98 -7.92 -7.29 2.97
CA ASP A 98 -9.31 -7.32 3.47
C ASP A 98 -10.06 -8.61 3.08
N TYR A 99 -9.71 -9.21 1.93
CA TYR A 99 -10.39 -10.40 1.41
C TYR A 99 -9.52 -11.23 0.47
N LEU A 100 -9.94 -12.49 0.29
CA LEU A 100 -9.54 -13.36 -0.81
C LEU A 100 -10.63 -13.37 -1.88
N TYR A 101 -10.28 -13.69 -3.11
CA TYR A 101 -11.26 -13.75 -4.19
C TYR A 101 -11.02 -14.96 -5.10
N CYS A 102 -12.06 -15.35 -5.83
CA CYS A 102 -11.95 -16.39 -6.85
C CYS A 102 -11.93 -15.75 -8.24
N ASP A 103 -10.89 -16.01 -9.03
CA ASP A 103 -10.78 -15.48 -10.40
C ASP A 103 -11.88 -16.01 -11.34
N CYS A 104 -12.37 -17.23 -11.11
CA CYS A 104 -13.39 -17.83 -11.97
C CYS A 104 -14.78 -17.23 -11.71
N CYS A 105 -15.22 -17.16 -10.45
CA CYS A 105 -16.60 -16.75 -10.12
C CYS A 105 -16.71 -15.38 -9.44
N GLN A 106 -15.59 -14.68 -9.24
CA GLN A 106 -15.50 -13.32 -8.67
C GLN A 106 -16.04 -13.16 -7.23
N LYS A 107 -16.37 -14.27 -6.56
CA LYS A 107 -16.78 -14.24 -5.14
C LYS A 107 -15.61 -13.86 -4.25
N ARG A 108 -15.90 -13.04 -3.24
CA ARG A 108 -14.98 -12.64 -2.17
C ARG A 108 -15.22 -13.48 -0.92
N TYR A 109 -14.14 -13.75 -0.20
CA TYR A 109 -14.12 -14.53 1.03
C TYR A 109 -13.32 -13.78 2.08
N SER A 110 -13.73 -13.85 3.36
CA SER A 110 -12.81 -13.52 4.44
C SER A 110 -11.67 -14.54 4.45
N TYR A 111 -10.55 -14.16 5.04
CA TYR A 111 -9.41 -15.07 5.17
C TYR A 111 -9.69 -16.28 6.07
N ASP A 112 -10.75 -16.27 6.88
CA ASP A 112 -11.13 -17.39 7.75
C ASP A 112 -11.47 -18.64 6.93
N VAL A 113 -11.83 -18.46 5.64
CA VAL A 113 -12.02 -19.58 4.69
C VAL A 113 -10.79 -20.49 4.59
N LEU A 114 -9.59 -19.94 4.83
CA LEU A 114 -8.33 -20.68 4.75
C LEU A 114 -8.17 -21.73 5.86
N GLU A 115 -8.98 -21.67 6.93
CA GLU A 115 -9.04 -22.72 7.95
C GLU A 115 -9.71 -24.00 7.42
N GLU A 116 -10.59 -23.84 6.42
CA GLU A 116 -11.29 -24.94 5.77
C GLU A 116 -10.63 -25.37 4.46
N SER A 117 -10.31 -24.41 3.57
CA SER A 117 -9.79 -24.69 2.23
C SER A 117 -9.17 -23.46 1.56
N ILE A 118 -8.14 -23.70 0.74
CA ILE A 118 -7.59 -22.69 -0.19
C ILE A 118 -8.38 -22.59 -1.51
N TYR A 119 -9.45 -23.37 -1.66
CA TYR A 119 -10.27 -23.44 -2.87
C TYR A 119 -11.64 -22.78 -2.67
N CYS A 120 -12.17 -22.23 -3.75
CA CYS A 120 -13.46 -21.57 -3.79
C CYS A 120 -14.60 -22.56 -3.49
N LYS A 121 -15.47 -22.24 -2.52
CA LYS A 121 -16.62 -23.08 -2.14
C LYS A 121 -17.65 -23.29 -3.27
N SER A 122 -17.60 -22.48 -4.34
CA SER A 122 -18.60 -22.52 -5.43
C SER A 122 -18.14 -23.18 -6.71
N CYS A 123 -16.87 -23.04 -7.08
CA CYS A 123 -16.32 -23.57 -8.34
C CYS A 123 -15.02 -24.35 -8.16
N HIS A 124 -14.56 -24.53 -6.92
CA HIS A 124 -13.35 -25.27 -6.56
C HIS A 124 -12.03 -24.75 -7.18
N GLU A 125 -12.06 -23.58 -7.81
CA GLU A 125 -10.84 -22.88 -8.25
C GLU A 125 -10.06 -22.32 -7.07
N LYS A 126 -8.73 -22.29 -7.21
CA LYS A 126 -7.83 -21.77 -6.17
C LYS A 126 -8.15 -20.31 -5.88
N LEU A 127 -8.34 -19.99 -4.60
CA LEU A 127 -8.51 -18.60 -4.17
C LEU A 127 -7.23 -17.81 -4.46
N GLN A 128 -7.41 -16.53 -4.76
CA GLN A 128 -6.34 -15.57 -5.01
C GLN A 128 -6.30 -14.56 -3.86
N PRO A 129 -5.10 -14.15 -3.44
CA PRO A 129 -4.95 -13.05 -2.50
C PRO A 129 -5.17 -11.72 -3.24
N ASN A 130 -5.83 -10.74 -2.59
CA ASN A 130 -5.99 -9.40 -3.15
C ASN A 130 -4.75 -8.51 -2.93
N VAL A 131 -3.56 -9.04 -3.21
CA VAL A 131 -2.29 -8.30 -3.16
C VAL A 131 -1.52 -8.46 -4.46
N VAL A 132 -0.79 -7.43 -4.86
CA VAL A 132 0.10 -7.48 -6.02
C VAL A 132 1.43 -8.10 -5.59
N LEU A 133 1.80 -9.22 -6.22
CA LEU A 133 3.02 -9.95 -5.92
C LEU A 133 4.16 -9.52 -6.85
N TYR A 134 5.40 -9.84 -6.46
CA TYR A 134 6.52 -9.74 -7.40
C TYR A 134 6.25 -10.64 -8.62
N GLY A 135 6.29 -10.04 -9.80
CA GLY A 135 5.93 -10.69 -11.08
C GLY A 135 4.52 -10.36 -11.59
N ASP A 136 3.68 -9.69 -10.78
CA ASP A 136 2.35 -9.27 -11.21
C ASP A 136 2.36 -7.89 -11.88
N ASN A 137 1.35 -7.63 -12.71
CA ASN A 137 1.02 -6.28 -13.15
C ASN A 137 0.32 -5.52 -12.00
N ILE A 138 0.52 -4.20 -11.95
CA ILE A 138 -0.20 -3.31 -11.03
C ILE A 138 -1.58 -2.98 -11.65
N PRO A 139 -2.72 -3.45 -11.10
CA PRO A 139 -4.01 -3.24 -11.74
C PRO A 139 -4.43 -1.76 -11.77
N LEU A 140 -4.12 -1.03 -10.70
CA LEU A 140 -4.46 0.40 -10.55
C LEU A 140 -3.37 1.35 -11.07
N TYR A 141 -2.53 0.88 -11.99
CA TYR A 141 -1.41 1.67 -12.50
C TYR A 141 -1.88 2.95 -13.19
N SER A 142 -2.92 2.85 -14.01
CA SER A 142 -3.44 3.99 -14.77
C SER A 142 -4.06 5.05 -13.85
N GLU A 143 -4.78 4.62 -12.82
CA GLU A 143 -5.40 5.46 -11.80
C GLU A 143 -4.33 6.20 -10.98
N ALA A 144 -3.31 5.46 -10.52
CA ALA A 144 -2.17 6.05 -9.82
C ALA A 144 -1.41 7.04 -10.70
N ALA A 145 -1.13 6.68 -11.96
CA ALA A 145 -0.45 7.54 -12.92
C ALA A 145 -1.23 8.85 -13.14
N LYS A 146 -2.57 8.77 -13.32
CA LYS A 146 -3.43 9.95 -13.44
C LYS A 146 -3.36 10.85 -12.21
N LEU A 147 -3.31 10.26 -11.01
CA LEU A 147 -3.25 11.02 -9.76
C LEU A 147 -1.90 11.74 -9.60
N VAL A 148 -0.78 11.04 -9.78
CA VAL A 148 0.57 11.60 -9.60
C VAL A 148 0.96 12.57 -10.72
N THR A 149 0.44 12.42 -11.93
CA THR A 149 0.71 13.36 -13.05
C THR A 149 -0.16 14.62 -13.01
N ASN A 150 -1.20 14.65 -12.17
CA ASN A 150 -2.12 15.76 -12.02
C ASN A 150 -1.93 16.48 -10.67
N THR A 151 -0.70 16.60 -10.19
CA THR A 151 -0.36 17.30 -8.94
C THR A 151 0.69 18.40 -9.16
N LYS A 152 0.67 19.45 -8.34
CA LYS A 152 1.76 20.43 -8.27
C LYS A 152 2.95 19.92 -7.46
N GLU A 153 2.70 19.02 -6.51
CA GLU A 153 3.73 18.43 -5.67
C GLU A 153 3.42 16.95 -5.37
N LEU A 154 4.42 16.09 -5.46
CA LEU A 154 4.36 14.71 -4.99
C LEU A 154 5.14 14.59 -3.68
N LEU A 155 4.43 14.29 -2.60
CA LEU A 155 5.01 14.03 -1.28
C LEU A 155 5.27 12.53 -1.15
N VAL A 156 6.52 12.14 -1.29
CA VAL A 156 6.95 10.74 -1.22
C VAL A 156 7.37 10.41 0.21
N ILE A 157 6.69 9.43 0.83
CA ILE A 157 6.80 9.14 2.27
C ILE A 157 7.18 7.68 2.51
N GLY A 158 8.24 7.45 3.27
CA GLY A 158 8.60 6.13 3.77
C GLY A 158 8.91 5.11 2.66
N THR A 159 9.53 5.54 1.57
CA THR A 159 9.88 4.68 0.44
C THR A 159 11.38 4.43 0.40
N SER A 160 11.80 3.16 0.26
CA SER A 160 13.22 2.79 0.12
C SER A 160 13.75 2.93 -1.31
N PHE A 161 12.89 3.17 -2.30
CA PHE A 161 13.23 3.18 -3.73
C PHE A 161 13.88 1.88 -4.24
N TYR A 162 13.79 0.80 -3.46
CA TYR A 162 14.33 -0.50 -3.83
C TYR A 162 13.59 -1.10 -5.03
N THR A 163 12.26 -0.94 -5.05
CA THR A 163 11.41 -1.38 -6.17
C THR A 163 11.26 -0.25 -7.18
N SER A 164 11.21 -0.60 -8.47
CA SER A 164 11.03 0.36 -9.57
C SER A 164 9.74 1.17 -9.44
N THR A 165 8.70 0.65 -8.79
CA THR A 165 7.40 1.33 -8.61
C THR A 165 7.54 2.76 -8.09
N SER A 166 8.34 2.97 -7.03
CA SER A 166 8.53 4.31 -6.45
C SER A 166 9.24 5.25 -7.43
N TRP A 167 10.26 4.75 -8.15
CA TRP A 167 10.95 5.51 -9.20
C TRP A 167 10.02 5.89 -10.35
N ILE A 168 9.23 4.94 -10.84
CA ILE A 168 8.32 5.13 -11.98
C ILE A 168 7.33 6.26 -11.69
N PHE A 169 6.60 6.20 -10.56
CA PHE A 169 5.61 7.23 -10.25
C PHE A 169 6.23 8.58 -9.89
N THR A 170 7.41 8.58 -9.23
CA THR A 170 8.13 9.82 -8.93
C THR A 170 8.59 10.51 -10.21
N ASN A 171 9.22 9.78 -11.13
CA ASN A 171 9.68 10.32 -12.41
C ASN A 171 8.52 10.79 -13.29
N MET A 172 7.36 10.11 -13.24
CA MET A 172 6.15 10.56 -13.95
C MET A 172 5.66 11.93 -13.46
N ALA A 173 5.65 12.15 -12.15
CA ALA A 173 5.24 13.43 -11.57
C ALA A 173 6.26 14.53 -11.91
N GLU A 174 7.55 14.24 -11.77
CA GLU A 174 8.63 15.16 -12.10
C GLU A 174 8.63 15.56 -13.58
N ALA A 175 8.41 14.60 -14.49
CA ALA A 175 8.29 14.87 -15.93
C ALA A 175 7.09 15.76 -16.30
N LYS A 176 6.12 15.92 -15.39
CA LYS A 176 4.99 16.86 -15.51
C LYS A 176 5.22 18.18 -14.78
N GLY A 177 6.42 18.39 -14.25
CA GLY A 177 6.82 19.61 -13.54
C GLY A 177 6.34 19.67 -12.09
N ALA A 178 5.91 18.54 -11.51
CA ALA A 178 5.60 18.50 -10.09
C ALA A 178 6.89 18.60 -9.26
N LYS A 179 6.85 19.38 -8.18
CA LYS A 179 7.91 19.35 -7.17
C LYS A 179 7.87 17.98 -6.45
N ILE A 180 9.04 17.41 -6.18
CA ILE A 180 9.15 16.17 -5.39
C ILE A 180 9.65 16.51 -3.99
N THR A 181 8.91 16.10 -2.96
CA THR A 181 9.31 16.25 -1.55
C THR A 181 9.42 14.88 -0.91
N LEU A 182 10.54 14.60 -0.23
CA LEU A 182 10.83 13.30 0.38
C LEU A 182 10.80 13.38 1.90
N ILE A 183 10.02 12.50 2.54
CA ILE A 183 10.01 12.32 4.01
C ILE A 183 10.11 10.82 4.32
N ASN A 184 11.33 10.32 4.50
CA ASN A 184 11.59 8.89 4.77
C ASN A 184 11.87 8.57 6.24
N GLU A 185 12.20 9.57 7.06
CA GLU A 185 12.52 9.39 8.48
C GLU A 185 11.59 10.23 9.34
N SER A 186 11.17 9.66 10.48
CA SER A 186 10.27 10.31 11.44
C SER A 186 9.02 10.88 10.76
N ALA A 187 8.38 10.08 9.90
CA ALA A 187 7.22 10.50 9.12
C ALA A 187 6.07 10.95 10.04
N GLU A 188 5.92 10.30 11.19
CA GLU A 188 4.96 10.63 12.24
C GLU A 188 5.11 12.07 12.78
N THR A 189 6.29 12.68 12.66
CA THR A 189 6.52 14.06 13.09
C THR A 189 6.57 15.00 11.89
N LYS A 190 7.37 14.66 10.87
CA LYS A 190 7.66 15.55 9.73
C LYS A 190 6.49 15.71 8.77
N VAL A 191 5.66 14.68 8.56
CA VAL A 191 4.50 14.80 7.65
C VAL A 191 3.45 15.78 8.20
N PRO A 192 3.02 15.69 9.48
CA PRO A 192 2.13 16.69 10.06
C PRO A 192 2.66 18.13 9.98
N GLU A 193 3.94 18.33 10.31
CA GLU A 193 4.59 19.66 10.24
C GLU A 193 4.59 20.21 8.82
N TYR A 194 4.97 19.38 7.85
CA TYR A 194 5.04 19.76 6.45
C TYR A 194 3.66 20.12 5.89
N LEU A 195 2.66 19.27 6.12
CA LEU A 195 1.30 19.55 5.65
C LEU A 195 0.71 20.78 6.34
N LYS A 196 1.00 20.99 7.63
CA LYS A 196 0.62 22.22 8.33
C LYS A 196 1.21 23.47 7.69
N GLN A 197 2.50 23.46 7.36
CA GLN A 197 3.14 24.59 6.65
C GLN A 197 2.46 24.87 5.31
N ILE A 198 2.17 23.82 4.53
CA ILE A 198 1.52 23.96 3.23
C ILE A 198 0.09 24.51 3.39
N PHE A 199 -0.74 23.93 4.25
CA PHE A 199 -2.17 24.25 4.29
C PHE A 199 -2.55 25.40 5.24
N GLU A 200 -1.79 25.62 6.31
CA GLU A 200 -2.05 26.67 7.31
C GLU A 200 -1.13 27.89 7.18
N GLY A 201 -0.07 27.83 6.35
CA GLY A 201 0.79 28.98 6.05
C GLY A 201 1.63 29.50 7.22
N LYS A 202 1.95 28.61 8.18
CA LYS A 202 2.86 28.90 9.30
C LYS A 202 4.24 28.33 9.04
#